data_AF-A0A7X3X4I0-F1
#
_entry.id   AF-A0A7X3X4I0-F1
#
_cell.length_a   1.000
_cell.length_b   1.000
_cell.length_c   1.000
_cell.angle_alpha   90.00
_cell.angle_beta   90.00
_cell.angle_gamma   90.00
#
_symmetry.space_group_name_H-M   'P 1'
#
loop_
_entity.id
_entity.type
_entity.pdbx_description
1 polymer ?
#
loop_
_entity_poly.entity_id
_entity_poly.type
_entity_poly.pdbx_seq_one_letter_code
_entity_poly.pdbx_strand_id
1 'polypeptide(L)'
;MSAVAWTEFLCGPLVPSTLALAADLIGPPTEFTPGEAALAARLFNDSGRRRGSLLDCMVAATALGEGAQIATVNVKDFRRFEPFGLRLA
;
A
#
# COMPACT_ATOMS: atom_id res chain seq x y z
N MET A 1 -1.54 1.31 -8.60
CA MET A 1 -1.83 0.67 -7.30
C MET A 1 -0.68 -0.26 -6.95
N SER A 2 -0.27 -0.39 -5.68
CA SER A 2 0.79 -1.35 -5.28
C SER A 2 0.34 -2.80 -5.50
N ALA A 3 1.25 -3.68 -5.95
CA ALA A 3 1.01 -5.12 -6.05
C ALA A 3 0.60 -5.77 -4.72
N VAL A 4 1.00 -5.18 -3.59
CA VAL A 4 0.60 -5.63 -2.25
C VAL A 4 -0.89 -5.38 -2.01
N ALA A 5 -1.36 -4.15 -2.27
CA ALA A 5 -2.78 -3.81 -2.18
C ALA A 5 -3.63 -4.58 -3.21
N TRP A 6 -3.08 -4.84 -4.40
CA TRP A 6 -3.72 -5.70 -5.39
C TRP A 6 -3.87 -7.13 -4.89
N THR A 7 -2.86 -7.67 -4.19
CA THR A 7 -2.94 -9.00 -3.56
C THR A 7 -4.06 -9.05 -2.52
N GLU A 8 -4.15 -8.03 -1.64
CA GLU A 8 -5.26 -7.94 -0.67
C GLU A 8 -6.63 -7.85 -1.34
N PHE A 9 -6.74 -7.05 -2.40
CA PHE A 9 -7.96 -6.97 -3.21
C PHE A 9 -8.37 -8.35 -3.73
N LEU A 10 -7.45 -9.12 -4.31
CA LEU A 10 -7.69 -10.46 -4.85
C LEU A 10 -8.15 -11.49 -3.80
N CYS A 11 -7.85 -11.28 -2.51
CA CYS A 11 -8.35 -12.12 -1.42
C CYS A 11 -9.88 -12.00 -1.22
N GLY A 12 -10.50 -10.92 -1.69
CA GLY A 12 -11.95 -10.81 -1.83
C GLY A 12 -12.72 -10.29 -0.60
N PRO A 13 -14.06 -10.41 -0.62
CA PRO A 13 -14.89 -11.10 -1.62
C PRO A 13 -14.92 -10.38 -2.98
N LEU A 14 -14.79 -11.15 -4.07
CA LEU A 14 -14.73 -10.64 -5.43
C LEU A 14 -15.64 -11.43 -6.36
N VAL A 15 -16.36 -10.73 -7.25
CA VAL A 15 -17.01 -11.32 -8.43
C VAL A 15 -16.17 -11.03 -9.67
N PRO A 16 -16.18 -11.90 -10.70
CA PRO A 16 -15.33 -11.74 -11.88
C PRO A 16 -15.47 -10.39 -12.60
N SER A 17 -16.68 -9.82 -12.63
CA SER A 17 -16.93 -8.50 -13.24
C SER A 17 -16.21 -7.36 -12.50
N THR A 18 -16.13 -7.42 -11.16
CA THR A 18 -15.41 -6.43 -10.36
C THR A 18 -13.91 -6.51 -10.60
N LEU A 19 -13.35 -7.72 -10.74
CA LEU A 19 -11.94 -7.91 -11.06
C LEU A 19 -11.60 -7.32 -12.43
N ALA A 20 -12.39 -7.63 -13.46
CA ALA A 20 -12.18 -7.12 -14.82
C ALA A 20 -12.21 -5.58 -14.85
N LEU A 21 -13.24 -4.98 -14.22
CA LEU A 21 -13.35 -3.52 -14.13
C LEU A 21 -12.16 -2.88 -13.40
N ALA A 22 -11.71 -3.48 -12.29
CA ALA A 22 -10.59 -2.95 -11.53
C ALA A 22 -9.27 -3.02 -12.31
N ALA A 23 -9.03 -4.12 -13.03
CA ALA A 23 -7.85 -4.28 -13.87
C ALA A 23 -7.81 -3.25 -15.01
N ASP A 24 -8.95 -3.01 -15.68
CA ASP A 24 -9.06 -2.01 -16.75
C ASP A 24 -8.89 -0.58 -16.24
N LEU A 25 -9.45 -0.26 -15.07
CA LEU A 25 -9.42 1.11 -14.51
C LEU A 25 -8.05 1.48 -13.93
N ILE A 26 -7.39 0.54 -13.24
CA ILE A 26 -6.19 0.82 -12.44
C ILE A 26 -4.92 0.52 -13.23
N GLY A 27 -5.01 -0.34 -14.26
CA GLY A 27 -3.86 -0.84 -15.00
C GLY A 27 -3.02 -1.83 -14.17
N PRO A 28 -1.82 -2.19 -14.66
CA PRO A 28 -0.94 -3.13 -13.97
C PRO A 28 -0.50 -2.58 -12.61
N PRO A 29 -0.50 -3.40 -11.54
CA PRO A 29 0.01 -2.99 -10.24
C PRO A 29 1.52 -2.69 -10.29
N THR A 30 1.94 -1.68 -9.53
CA THR A 30 3.36 -1.36 -9.30
C THR A 30 4.01 -2.52 -8.54
N GLU A 31 5.17 -2.97 -9.02
CA GLU A 31 5.94 -4.06 -8.40
C GLU A 31 6.37 -3.72 -6.97
N PHE A 32 6.62 -4.74 -6.16
CA PHE A 32 7.21 -4.56 -4.83
C PHE A 32 8.69 -4.96 -4.84
N THR A 33 9.56 -3.96 -4.72
CA THR A 33 11.01 -4.11 -4.93
C THR A 33 11.76 -4.40 -3.63
N PRO A 34 13.03 -4.87 -3.69
CA PRO A 34 13.86 -5.00 -2.50
C PRO A 34 14.08 -3.68 -1.73
N GLY A 35 14.13 -2.54 -2.44
CA GLY A 35 14.27 -1.22 -1.81
C GLY A 35 13.03 -0.85 -0.99
N GLU A 36 11.84 -1.11 -1.54
CA GLU A 36 10.57 -0.90 -0.83
C GLU A 36 10.40 -1.89 0.33
N ALA A 37 10.91 -3.13 0.20
CA ALA A 37 10.95 -4.08 1.31
C ALA A 37 11.78 -3.57 2.50
N ALA A 38 12.96 -3.01 2.23
CA ALA A 38 13.79 -2.39 3.27
C ALA A 38 13.11 -1.16 3.89
N LEU A 39 12.47 -0.32 3.07
CA LEU A 39 11.73 0.86 3.54
C LEU A 39 10.50 0.45 4.37
N ALA A 40 9.75 -0.56 3.96
CA ALA A 40 8.60 -1.09 4.70
C ALA A 40 9.01 -1.63 6.07
N ALA A 41 10.14 -2.36 6.14
CA ALA A 41 10.69 -2.83 7.40
C ALA A 41 11.07 -1.66 8.32
N ARG A 42 11.68 -0.61 7.77
CA ARG A 42 11.97 0.62 8.52
C ARG A 42 10.69 1.28 9.04
N LEU A 43 9.70 1.49 8.19
CA LEU A 43 8.40 2.07 8.59
C LEU A 43 7.75 1.24 9.69
N PHE A 44 7.77 -0.09 9.59
CA PHE A 44 7.21 -0.97 10.60
C PHE A 44 7.90 -0.80 11.95
N ASN A 45 9.24 -0.74 11.96
CA ASN A 45 10.04 -0.56 13.17
C ASN A 45 9.84 0.83 13.78
N ASP A 46 10.02 1.88 12.99
CA ASP A 46 10.05 3.27 13.45
C ASP A 46 8.65 3.79 13.83
N SER A 47 7.58 3.16 13.32
CA SER A 47 6.20 3.55 13.67
C SER A 47 5.65 2.80 14.89
N GLY A 48 6.36 1.83 15.47
CA GLY A 48 5.97 1.12 16.69
C GLY A 48 5.44 -0.31 16.52
N ARG A 49 5.74 -0.99 15.40
CA ARG A 49 5.56 -2.45 15.21
C ARG A 49 4.17 -3.01 15.56
N ARG A 50 3.11 -2.33 15.16
CA ARG A 50 1.73 -2.77 15.45
C ARG A 50 1.42 -4.09 14.75
N ARG A 51 0.82 -5.04 15.48
CA ARG A 51 0.37 -6.30 14.88
C ARG A 51 -0.58 -6.01 13.72
N GLY A 52 -0.34 -6.63 12.57
CA GLY A 52 -1.15 -6.46 11.37
C GLY A 52 -0.77 -5.27 10.48
N SER A 53 0.08 -4.33 10.94
CA SER A 53 0.37 -3.12 10.14
C SER A 53 1.49 -3.30 9.10
N LEU A 54 2.00 -4.52 8.87
CA LEU A 54 3.11 -4.72 7.94
C LEU A 54 2.67 -4.46 6.50
N LEU A 55 1.47 -4.89 6.11
CA LEU A 55 0.92 -4.65 4.77
C LEU A 55 0.75 -3.15 4.51
N ASP A 56 0.22 -2.39 5.47
CA ASP A 56 0.16 -0.92 5.38
C ASP A 56 1.55 -0.30 5.18
N CYS A 57 2.58 -0.82 5.87
CA CYS A 57 3.97 -0.36 5.70
C CYS A 57 4.50 -0.68 4.30
N MET A 58 4.14 -1.83 3.73
CA MET A 58 4.55 -2.21 2.37
C MET A 58 3.86 -1.32 1.32
N VAL A 59 2.55 -1.07 1.46
CA VAL A 59 1.82 -0.17 0.58
C VAL A 59 2.34 1.28 0.68
N ALA A 60 2.61 1.75 1.90
CA ALA A 60 3.21 3.06 2.12
C ALA A 60 4.62 3.18 1.53
N ALA A 61 5.43 2.12 1.64
CA ALA A 61 6.76 2.07 1.04
C ALA A 61 6.71 2.17 -0.48
N THR A 62 5.77 1.47 -1.14
CA THR A 62 5.58 1.61 -2.60
C THR A 62 5.20 3.05 -2.98
N ALA A 63 4.25 3.67 -2.26
CA ALA A 63 3.89 5.05 -2.55
C ALA A 63 5.04 6.05 -2.34
N LEU A 64 5.87 5.84 -1.31
CA LEU A 64 7.07 6.64 -1.09
C LEU A 64 8.11 6.45 -2.20
N GLY A 65 8.34 5.20 -2.64
CA GLY A 65 9.26 4.88 -3.73
C GLY A 65 8.87 5.56 -5.05
N GLU A 66 7.57 5.56 -5.36
CA GLU A 66 7.00 6.19 -6.56
C GLU A 66 6.76 7.70 -6.41
N GLY A 67 6.98 8.28 -5.22
CA GLY A 67 6.61 9.66 -4.93
C GLY A 67 5.10 9.95 -5.04
N ALA A 68 4.26 8.93 -4.91
CA ALA A 68 2.80 9.01 -5.05
C ALA A 68 2.08 9.47 -3.77
N GLN A 69 0.79 9.78 -3.90
CA GLN A 69 -0.12 9.96 -2.76
C GLN A 69 -0.92 8.68 -2.51
N ILE A 70 -1.27 8.41 -1.25
CA ILE A 70 -2.17 7.30 -0.88
C ILE A 70 -3.61 7.80 -0.86
N ALA A 71 -4.45 7.19 -1.70
CA ALA A 71 -5.90 7.22 -1.56
C ALA A 71 -6.32 6.04 -0.68
N THR A 72 -6.93 6.31 0.48
CA THR A 72 -7.38 5.28 1.42
C THR A 72 -8.60 5.72 2.20
N VAL A 73 -9.50 4.77 2.51
CA VAL A 73 -10.59 5.00 3.47
C VAL A 73 -10.12 4.88 4.93
N ASN A 74 -8.96 4.26 5.16
CA ASN A 74 -8.38 4.07 6.49
C ASN A 74 -7.30 5.12 6.80
N VAL A 75 -7.69 6.40 6.73
CA VAL A 75 -6.78 7.54 6.86
C VAL A 75 -5.95 7.49 8.14
N LYS A 76 -6.54 7.05 9.26
CA LYS A 76 -5.86 7.02 10.58
C LYS A 76 -4.63 6.12 10.59
N ASP A 77 -4.69 4.99 9.89
CA ASP A 77 -3.59 4.02 9.89
C ASP A 77 -2.42 4.48 9.02
N PHE A 78 -2.67 5.27 7.97
CA PHE A 78 -1.63 5.82 7.11
C PHE A 78 -1.06 7.16 7.59
N ARG A 79 -1.80 7.95 8.38
CA ARG A 79 -1.30 9.22 8.96
C ARG A 79 0.01 9.07 9.74
N ARG A 80 0.21 7.91 10.39
CA ARG A 80 1.46 7.63 11.13
C ARG A 80 2.71 7.62 10.23
N PHE A 81 2.54 7.55 8.91
CA PHE A 81 3.63 7.56 7.94
C PHE A 81 3.91 8.95 7.36
N GLU A 82 3.08 9.95 7.62
CA GLU A 82 3.31 11.34 7.17
C GLU A 82 4.67 11.91 7.65
N PRO A 83 5.16 11.63 8.88
CA PRO A 83 6.50 12.05 9.29
C PRO A 83 7.65 11.46 8.46
N PHE A 84 7.40 10.38 7.72
CA PHE A 84 8.35 9.74 6.82
C PHE A 84 8.20 10.22 5.36
N GLY A 85 7.38 11.24 5.12
CA GLY A 85 7.16 11.85 3.81
C GLY A 85 5.95 11.31 3.05
N LEU A 86 5.14 10.42 3.66
CA LEU A 86 3.94 9.92 2.99
C LEU A 86 2.92 11.05 2.84
N ARG A 87 2.27 11.11 1.68
CA ARG A 87 1.21 12.08 1.39
C ARG A 87 -0.12 11.35 1.22
N LEU A 88 -1.18 11.88 1.82
CA LEU A 88 -2.54 11.39 1.62
C LEU A 88 -3.24 12.26 0.57
N ALA A 89 -4.14 11.67 -0.21
CA ALA A 89 -4.96 12.37 -1.21
C ALA A 89 -6.29 12.85 -0.63
#